data_AF-A0A2D6LJK9-F1
#
_entry.id   AF-A0A2D6LJK9-F1
#
_cell.length_a   1.000
_cell.length_b   1.000
_cell.length_c   1.000
_cell.angle_alpha   90.00
_cell.angle_beta   90.00
_cell.angle_gamma   90.00
#
_symmetry.space_group_name_H-M   'P 1'
#
loop_
_entity.id
_entity.type
_entity.pdbx_description
1 polymer ?
#
loop_
_entity_poly.entity_id
_entity_poly.type
_entity_poly.pdbx_seq_one_letter_code
_entity_poly.pdbx_strand_id
1 'polypeptide(L)'
;MKKKTSKKAGKRKIVRKVVESKPSMLLAVTVLILNTMIWPGLGTLFSGRIKIGAIQLVSCLTGFILGILGFVFALINPILGLVLAMLGSVMIVAAWVWALVTSIIIVRKASE
;
A
#
# COMPACT_ATOMS: atom_id res chain seq x y z
N MET A 1 36.89 27.90 43.43
CA MET A 1 36.46 27.13 42.24
C MET A 1 34.94 27.07 42.17
N LYS A 2 34.30 27.79 41.25
CA LYS A 2 32.82 27.83 41.09
C LYS A 2 32.37 26.77 40.06
N LYS A 3 31.63 25.74 40.48
CA LYS A 3 31.04 24.71 39.60
C LYS A 3 29.87 25.30 38.82
N LYS A 4 30.01 25.43 37.49
CA LYS A 4 28.91 25.78 36.58
C LYS A 4 28.01 24.56 36.36
N THR A 5 26.82 24.56 36.97
CA THR A 5 25.74 23.61 36.68
C THR A 5 25.11 23.93 35.33
N SER A 6 25.42 23.12 34.31
CA SER A 6 24.81 23.17 32.98
C SER A 6 23.37 22.64 33.06
N LYS A 7 22.39 23.55 32.96
CA LYS A 7 20.96 23.23 32.80
C LYS A 7 20.72 22.68 31.40
N LYS A 8 20.56 21.36 31.26
CA LYS A 8 20.05 20.73 30.03
C LYS A 8 18.59 21.17 29.81
N ALA A 9 18.39 22.07 28.86
CA ALA A 9 17.06 22.45 28.38
C ALA A 9 16.40 21.23 27.71
N GLY A 10 15.36 20.69 28.35
CA GLY A 10 14.56 19.60 27.80
C GLY A 10 13.83 20.06 26.54
N LYS A 11 14.22 19.50 25.38
CA LYS A 11 13.45 19.62 24.13
C LYS A 11 12.08 18.98 24.36
N ARG A 12 11.06 19.77 24.67
CA ARG A 12 9.65 19.34 24.62
C ARG A 12 9.32 19.01 23.17
N LYS A 13 9.21 17.71 22.88
CA LYS A 13 8.77 17.18 21.59
C LYS A 13 7.31 17.61 21.41
N ILE A 14 7.07 18.65 20.60
CA ILE A 14 5.72 19.06 20.23
C ILE A 14 5.16 17.94 19.35
N VAL A 15 4.42 17.02 19.97
CA VAL A 15 3.65 16.01 19.25
C VAL A 15 2.49 16.76 18.60
N ARG A 16 2.67 17.22 17.35
CA ARG A 16 1.56 17.71 16.55
C ARG A 16 0.58 16.55 16.41
N LYS A 17 -0.52 16.62 17.15
CA LYS A 17 -1.68 15.75 16.97
C LYS A 17 -2.20 16.07 15.57
N VAL A 18 -1.92 15.21 14.61
CA VAL A 18 -2.48 15.33 13.26
C VAL A 18 -3.98 15.16 13.45
N VAL A 19 -4.73 16.26 13.34
CA VAL A 19 -6.18 16.20 13.29
C VAL A 19 -6.50 15.44 12.01
N GLU A 20 -6.91 14.17 12.12
CA GLU A 20 -7.44 13.41 10.98
C GLU A 20 -8.72 14.10 10.52
N SER A 21 -8.60 15.01 9.56
CA SER A 21 -9.77 15.55 8.88
C SER A 21 -10.43 14.39 8.13
N LYS A 22 -11.76 14.30 8.23
CA LYS A 22 -12.54 13.32 7.46
C LYS A 22 -12.13 13.40 5.98
N PRO A 23 -11.81 12.27 5.33
CA PRO A 23 -11.47 12.28 3.92
C PRO A 23 -12.67 12.78 3.12
N SER A 24 -12.43 13.62 2.11
CA SER A 24 -13.52 14.09 1.24
C SER A 24 -14.09 12.91 0.45
N MET A 25 -15.40 12.91 0.20
CA MET A 25 -16.06 11.85 -0.58
C MET A 25 -15.45 11.72 -1.98
N LEU A 26 -15.10 12.85 -2.62
CA LEU A 26 -14.42 12.86 -3.91
C LEU A 26 -13.06 12.15 -3.87
N LEU A 27 -12.27 12.38 -2.81
CA LEU A 27 -10.99 11.70 -2.62
C LEU A 27 -11.23 10.20 -2.45
N ALA A 28 -12.18 9.80 -1.62
CA ALA A 28 -12.46 8.39 -1.35
C ALA A 28 -12.93 7.63 -2.61
N VAL A 29 -13.77 8.24 -3.44
CA VAL A 29 -14.18 7.68 -4.74
C VAL A 29 -12.98 7.59 -5.70
N THR A 30 -12.14 8.63 -5.75
CA THR A 30 -10.90 8.61 -6.54
C THR A 30 -10.00 7.45 -6.12
N VAL A 31 -9.82 7.23 -4.82
CA VAL A 31 -9.03 6.12 -4.27
C VAL A 31 -9.59 4.77 -4.71
N LEU A 32 -10.92 4.60 -4.67
CA LEU A 32 -11.58 3.39 -5.14
C LEU A 32 -11.34 3.12 -6.62
N ILE A 33 -11.50 4.15 -7.47
CA ILE A 33 -11.27 4.03 -8.92
C ILE A 33 -9.81 3.66 -9.20
N LEU A 34 -8.86 4.38 -8.60
CA LEU A 34 -7.43 4.14 -8.82
C LEU A 34 -7.02 2.71 -8.44
N ASN A 35 -7.47 2.22 -7.29
CA ASN A 35 -7.13 0.87 -6.81
C ASN A 35 -7.82 -0.25 -7.60
N THR A 36 -9.00 0.01 -8.19
CA THR A 36 -9.76 -1.03 -8.91
C THR A 36 -9.40 -1.07 -10.39
N MET A 37 -9.24 0.10 -11.03
CA MET A 37 -9.10 0.23 -12.49
C MET A 37 -7.67 0.41 -12.97
N ILE A 38 -6.80 1.07 -12.19
CA ILE A 38 -5.43 1.40 -12.63
C ILE A 38 -4.43 0.43 -12.02
N TRP A 39 -4.24 0.48 -10.71
CA TRP A 39 -3.23 -0.32 -10.04
C TRP A 39 -3.51 -0.48 -8.53
N PRO A 40 -3.44 -1.70 -7.97
CA PRO A 40 -3.60 -1.93 -6.54
C PRO A 40 -2.58 -1.15 -5.71
N GLY A 41 -3.06 -0.41 -4.73
CA GLY A 41 -2.23 0.38 -3.83
C GLY A 41 -2.01 1.81 -4.27
N LEU A 42 -2.24 2.16 -5.53
CA LEU A 42 -2.05 3.54 -6.02
C LEU A 42 -3.02 4.51 -5.32
N GLY A 43 -4.31 4.19 -5.30
CA GLY A 43 -5.30 4.99 -4.56
C GLY A 43 -4.97 5.08 -3.06
N THR A 44 -4.52 3.98 -2.47
CA THR A 44 -4.10 3.95 -1.06
C THR A 44 -2.93 4.90 -0.77
N LEU A 45 -1.99 5.07 -1.72
CA LEU A 45 -0.92 6.07 -1.61
C LEU A 45 -1.48 7.50 -1.65
N PHE A 46 -2.41 7.79 -2.57
CA PHE A 46 -3.08 9.10 -2.68
C PHE A 46 -3.87 9.47 -1.43
N SER A 47 -4.38 8.50 -0.67
CA SER A 47 -5.06 8.74 0.60
C SER A 47 -4.09 8.99 1.78
N GLY A 48 -2.79 9.14 1.54
CA GLY A 48 -1.76 9.33 2.56
C GLY A 48 -1.37 8.06 3.32
N ARG A 49 -1.94 6.89 2.99
CA ARG A 49 -1.63 5.60 3.64
C ARG A 49 -0.42 4.93 2.99
N ILE A 50 0.70 5.66 2.95
CA ILE A 50 1.89 5.32 2.14
C ILE A 50 2.39 3.89 2.38
N LYS A 51 2.49 3.46 3.64
CA LYS A 51 2.99 2.12 3.97
C LYS A 51 2.09 1.00 3.40
N ILE A 52 0.78 1.15 3.50
CA ILE A 52 -0.18 0.14 3.03
C ILE A 52 -0.20 0.13 1.49
N GLY A 53 -0.26 1.31 0.88
CA GLY A 53 -0.26 1.44 -0.58
C GLY A 53 1.03 0.91 -1.21
N ALA A 54 2.19 1.15 -0.58
CA ALA A 54 3.46 0.63 -1.05
C ALA A 54 3.51 -0.90 -1.01
N ILE A 55 3.02 -1.53 0.07
CA ILE A 55 2.99 -3.00 0.16
C ILE A 55 2.06 -3.59 -0.90
N GLN A 56 0.88 -3.00 -1.12
CA GLN A 56 -0.06 -3.44 -2.16
C GLN A 56 0.57 -3.35 -3.55
N LEU A 57 1.25 -2.23 -3.83
CA LEU A 57 1.88 -1.97 -5.11
C LEU A 57 3.06 -2.92 -5.36
N VAL A 58 3.93 -3.11 -4.37
CA VAL A 58 5.05 -4.07 -4.44
C VAL A 58 4.53 -5.49 -4.58
N SER A 59 3.50 -5.89 -3.82
CA SER A 59 2.93 -7.25 -3.91
C SER A 59 2.35 -7.53 -5.31
N CYS A 60 1.65 -6.55 -5.88
CA CYS A 60 1.14 -6.65 -7.25
C CYS A 60 2.27 -6.73 -8.28
N LEU A 61 3.32 -5.91 -8.13
CA LEU A 61 4.49 -5.92 -9.01
C LEU A 61 5.26 -7.24 -8.93
N THR A 62 5.48 -7.77 -7.73
CA THR A 62 6.11 -9.08 -7.52
C THR A 62 5.29 -10.19 -8.15
N GLY A 63 3.96 -10.18 -7.97
CA GLY A 63 3.07 -11.14 -8.62
C GLY A 63 3.13 -11.05 -10.15
N PHE A 64 3.19 -9.84 -10.71
CA PHE A 64 3.34 -9.61 -12.15
C PHE A 64 4.67 -10.15 -12.70
N ILE A 65 5.78 -9.87 -12.00
CA ILE A 65 7.11 -10.38 -12.36
C ILE A 65 7.13 -11.92 -12.32
N LEU A 66 6.56 -12.52 -11.26
CA LEU A 66 6.44 -13.98 -11.16
C LEU A 66 5.59 -14.58 -12.28
N GLY A 67 4.51 -13.91 -12.68
CA GLY A 67 3.70 -14.29 -13.83
C GLY A 67 4.51 -14.35 -15.12
N ILE A 68 5.25 -13.27 -15.43
CA ILE A 68 6.12 -13.20 -16.61
C ILE A 68 7.21 -14.28 -16.55
N LEU A 69 7.89 -14.42 -15.42
CA LEU A 69 8.90 -15.46 -15.24
C LEU A 69 8.31 -16.85 -15.42
N GLY A 70 7.11 -17.10 -14.90
CA GLY A 70 6.39 -18.35 -15.12
C GLY A 70 6.18 -18.67 -16.60
N PHE A 71 5.74 -17.68 -17.39
CA PHE A 71 5.61 -17.86 -18.84
C PHE A 71 6.94 -18.14 -19.55
N VAL A 72 8.01 -17.45 -19.17
CA VAL A 72 9.35 -17.68 -19.76
C VAL A 72 9.88 -19.08 -19.39
N PHE A 73 9.77 -19.47 -18.12
CA PHE A 73 10.23 -20.78 -17.65
C PHE A 73 9.39 -21.93 -18.18
N ALA A 74 8.12 -21.70 -18.54
CA ALA A 74 7.26 -22.71 -19.16
C ALA A 74 7.84 -23.27 -20.47
N LEU A 75 8.71 -22.50 -21.16
CA LEU A 75 9.41 -22.93 -22.38
C LEU A 75 10.49 -24.00 -22.11
N ILE A 76 11.07 -24.02 -20.91
CA ILE A 76 12.15 -24.94 -20.52
C ILE A 76 11.60 -26.08 -19.65
N ASN A 77 10.75 -25.73 -18.68
CA ASN A 77 10.10 -26.67 -17.78
C ASN A 77 8.63 -26.26 -17.59
N PRO A 78 7.70 -26.91 -18.31
CA PRO A 78 6.29 -26.55 -18.30
C PRO A 78 5.65 -26.58 -16.90
N ILE A 79 6.04 -27.56 -16.07
CA ILE A 79 5.48 -27.72 -14.72
C ILE A 79 5.93 -26.56 -13.82
N LEU A 80 7.22 -26.25 -13.81
CA LEU A 80 7.74 -25.14 -13.00
C LEU A 80 7.19 -23.79 -13.47
N GLY A 81 7.11 -23.59 -14.79
CA GLY A 81 6.51 -22.38 -15.38
C GLY A 81 5.05 -22.19 -14.97
N LEU A 82 4.25 -23.26 -15.02
CA LEU A 82 2.86 -23.24 -14.57
C LEU A 82 2.74 -22.86 -13.08
N VAL A 83 3.55 -23.46 -12.21
CA VAL A 83 3.54 -23.16 -10.77
C VAL A 83 3.86 -21.69 -10.50
N LEU A 84 4.90 -21.14 -11.13
CA LEU A 84 5.28 -19.73 -10.99
C LEU A 84 4.21 -18.79 -11.54
N ALA A 85 3.62 -19.12 -12.69
CA ALA A 85 2.53 -18.34 -13.28
C ALA A 85 1.30 -18.31 -12.36
N MET A 86 0.89 -19.46 -11.82
CA MET A 86 -0.22 -19.56 -10.87
C MET A 86 0.06 -18.78 -9.59
N LEU A 87 1.27 -18.90 -9.02
CA LEU A 87 1.68 -18.15 -7.84
C LEU A 87 1.60 -16.63 -8.08
N GLY A 88 2.11 -16.18 -9.23
CA GLY A 88 2.03 -14.78 -9.66
C GLY A 88 0.59 -14.30 -9.78
N SER A 89 -0.28 -15.05 -10.45
CA SER A 89 -1.71 -14.73 -10.59
C SER A 89 -2.43 -14.64 -9.24
N VAL A 90 -2.20 -15.60 -8.33
CA VAL A 90 -2.80 -15.59 -6.98
C VAL A 90 -2.35 -14.35 -6.20
N MET A 91 -1.07 -13.99 -6.26
CA MET A 91 -0.55 -12.79 -5.59
C MET A 91 -1.19 -11.52 -6.14
N ILE A 92 -1.36 -11.41 -7.46
CA ILE A 92 -2.02 -10.26 -8.09
C ILE A 92 -3.47 -10.14 -7.61
N VAL A 93 -4.23 -11.24 -7.64
CA VAL A 93 -5.64 -11.25 -7.20
C VAL A 93 -5.73 -10.88 -5.72
N ALA A 94 -4.86 -11.43 -4.87
CA ALA A 94 -4.82 -11.09 -3.45
C ALA A 94 -4.53 -9.60 -3.21
N ALA A 95 -3.59 -9.01 -3.96
CA ALA A 95 -3.30 -7.58 -3.90
C ALA A 95 -4.50 -6.73 -4.33
N TRP A 96 -5.22 -7.13 -5.38
CA TRP A 96 -6.42 -6.45 -5.86
C TRP A 96 -7.57 -6.49 -4.84
N VAL A 97 -7.86 -7.67 -4.30
CA VAL A 97 -8.90 -7.84 -3.26
C VAL A 97 -8.55 -6.98 -2.04
N TRP A 98 -7.28 -6.98 -1.62
CA TRP A 98 -6.85 -6.17 -0.49
C TRP A 98 -6.96 -4.66 -0.75
N ALA A 99 -6.59 -4.21 -1.95
CA ALA A 99 -6.74 -2.81 -2.36
C ALA A 99 -8.21 -2.39 -2.38
N LEU A 100 -9.12 -3.26 -2.86
CA LEU A 100 -10.57 -3.02 -2.86
C LEU A 100 -11.13 -2.89 -1.44
N VAL A 101 -10.78 -3.82 -0.54
CA VAL A 101 -11.18 -3.73 0.87
C VAL A 101 -10.70 -2.42 1.50
N THR A 102 -9.45 -2.02 1.21
CA THR A 102 -8.88 -0.76 1.70
C THR A 102 -9.66 0.45 1.18
N SER A 103 -10.02 0.46 -0.10
CA SER A 103 -10.83 1.52 -0.70
C SER A 103 -12.22 1.61 -0.08
N ILE A 104 -12.89 0.48 0.15
CA ILE A 104 -14.21 0.45 0.80
C ILE A 104 -14.15 1.04 2.21
N ILE A 105 -13.11 0.71 2.98
CA ILE A 105 -12.90 1.29 4.32
C ILE A 105 -12.75 2.81 4.26
N ILE A 106 -12.03 3.33 3.26
CA ILE A 106 -11.84 4.78 3.10
C ILE A 106 -13.15 5.47 2.70
N VAL A 107 -13.94 4.86 1.80
CA VAL A 107 -15.26 5.37 1.40
C VAL A 107 -16.23 5.40 2.58
N ARG A 108 -16.30 4.32 3.37
CA ARG A 108 -17.15 4.28 4.57
C ARG A 108 -16.79 5.39 5.57
N LYS A 109 -15.49 5.63 5.78
CA LYS A 109 -15.02 6.72 6.65
C LYS A 109 -15.31 8.12 6.11
N ALA A 110 -15.49 8.28 4.80
CA ALA A 110 -15.86 9.54 4.17
C ALA A 110 -17.37 9.80 4.24
N SER A 111 -18.19 8.75 4.34
CA SER A 111 -19.65 8.86 4.45
C SER A 111 -20.17 9.08 5.88
N GLU A 112 -19.39 8.68 6.89
CA GLU A 112 -19.67 8.97 8.31
C GLU A 112 -19.41 10.43 8.67
#